data_AF-A0A401QDG6-F1
#
_entry.id   AF-A0A401QDG6-F1
#
_cell.length_a   1.000
_cell.length_b   1.000
_cell.length_c   1.000
_cell.angle_alpha   90.00
_cell.angle_beta   90.00
_cell.angle_gamma   90.00
#
_symmetry.space_group_name_H-M   'P 1'
#
loop_
_entity.id
_entity.type
_entity.pdbx_description
1 polymer ?
#
loop_
_entity_poly.entity_id
_entity_poly.type
_entity_poly.pdbx_seq_one_letter_code
_entity_poly.pdbx_strand_id
1 'polypeptide(L)'
;MLAYEGMVVLAATQVWWTWEVEDVFQRVKKGDKQAMKNNAKKMHQQIDDLVTRITKPLSRNDRKKYNTVLIIDVHARDIVDTFVRDSIMDAREFEWESQLRFYWERAVDDLRVHQCTGTFDYGYEYMGLNGRLVITPLTDRIYLTLTQALSMYLGGAPAGPAGTGKTETTKDLAKALGLLCVVTNCGEGMDFK
;
A
#
# COMPACT_ATOMS: atom_id res chain seq x y z
N MET A 1 -15.28 7.84 -6.47
CA MET A 1 -14.19 7.22 -7.26
C MET A 1 -14.03 7.84 -8.64
N LEU A 2 -15.01 7.72 -9.55
CA LEU A 2 -14.82 8.11 -10.96
C LEU A 2 -14.64 9.61 -11.22
N ALA A 3 -15.20 10.46 -10.36
CA ALA A 3 -15.10 11.91 -10.47
C ALA A 3 -13.71 12.49 -10.12
N TYR A 4 -12.81 11.67 -9.56
CA TYR A 4 -11.50 12.13 -9.09
C TYR A 4 -10.36 11.47 -9.86
N GLU A 5 -9.19 12.10 -9.80
CA GLU A 5 -8.01 11.58 -10.45
C GLU A 5 -7.50 10.28 -9.83
N GLY A 6 -6.95 9.41 -10.68
CA GLY A 6 -6.62 8.05 -10.29
C GLY A 6 -5.69 7.98 -9.08
N MET A 7 -4.61 8.76 -9.07
CA MET A 7 -3.67 8.78 -7.94
C MET A 7 -4.28 9.33 -6.65
N VAL A 8 -5.14 10.34 -6.75
CA VAL A 8 -5.87 10.88 -5.59
C VAL A 8 -6.76 9.81 -4.98
N VAL A 9 -7.44 9.03 -5.82
CA VAL A 9 -8.24 7.89 -5.36
C VAL A 9 -7.36 6.86 -4.64
N LEU A 10 -6.20 6.49 -5.18
CA LEU A 10 -5.31 5.50 -4.54
C LEU A 10 -4.82 5.97 -3.17
N ALA A 11 -4.37 7.22 -3.06
CA ALA A 11 -3.93 7.79 -1.79
C ALA A 11 -5.08 7.85 -0.77
N ALA A 12 -6.25 8.36 -1.19
CA ALA A 12 -7.42 8.46 -0.32
C ALA A 12 -7.94 7.09 0.14
N THR A 13 -7.92 6.08 -0.74
CA THR A 13 -8.29 4.70 -0.38
C THR A 13 -7.37 4.15 0.71
N GLN A 14 -6.04 4.37 0.60
CA GLN A 14 -5.11 3.90 1.63
C GLN A 14 -5.26 4.63 2.97
N VAL A 15 -5.54 5.95 2.93
CA VAL A 15 -5.88 6.72 4.15
C VAL A 15 -7.15 6.16 4.78
N TRP A 16 -8.18 5.92 3.98
CA TRP A 16 -9.45 5.40 4.46
C TRP A 16 -9.29 4.01 5.08
N TRP A 17 -8.56 3.12 4.41
CA TRP A 17 -8.27 1.78 4.94
C TRP A 17 -7.50 1.83 6.26
N THR A 18 -6.47 2.69 6.35
CA THR A 18 -5.68 2.88 7.57
C THR A 18 -6.58 3.29 8.73
N TRP A 19 -7.41 4.30 8.53
CA TRP A 19 -8.36 4.77 9.53
C TRP A 19 -9.39 3.70 9.93
N GLU A 20 -9.95 3.00 8.95
CA GLU A 20 -10.99 1.98 9.18
C GLU A 20 -10.47 0.81 10.02
N VAL A 21 -9.25 0.32 9.73
CA VAL A 21 -8.62 -0.76 10.51
C VAL A 21 -8.29 -0.30 11.93
N GLU A 22 -7.83 0.94 12.11
CA GLU A 22 -7.60 1.50 13.45
C GLU A 22 -8.88 1.67 14.26
N ASP A 23 -9.97 2.13 13.65
CA ASP A 23 -11.29 2.18 14.31
C ASP A 23 -11.74 0.77 14.74
N VAL A 24 -11.50 -0.24 13.88
CA VAL A 24 -11.77 -1.64 14.21
C VAL A 24 -10.97 -2.08 15.44
N PHE A 25 -9.67 -1.77 15.54
CA PHE A 25 -8.88 -2.04 16.75
C PHE A 25 -9.47 -1.34 18.00
N GLN A 26 -9.91 -0.08 17.87
CA GLN A 26 -10.57 0.62 18.98
C GLN A 26 -11.89 -0.03 19.40
N ARG A 27 -12.68 -0.53 18.44
CA ARG A 27 -13.93 -1.25 18.72
C ARG A 27 -13.69 -2.58 19.41
N VAL A 28 -12.68 -3.34 18.99
CA VAL A 28 -12.24 -4.56 19.66
C VAL A 28 -11.87 -4.25 21.12
N LYS A 29 -11.09 -3.19 21.36
CA LYS A 29 -10.71 -2.73 22.70
C LYS A 29 -11.92 -2.32 23.57
N LYS A 30 -12.97 -1.77 22.94
CA LYS A 30 -14.25 -1.43 23.61
C LYS A 30 -15.16 -2.65 23.86
N GLY A 31 -14.77 -3.85 23.41
CA GLY A 31 -15.46 -5.11 23.68
C GLY A 31 -16.13 -5.77 22.48
N ASP A 32 -16.13 -5.15 21.29
CA ASP A 32 -16.64 -5.77 20.06
C ASP A 32 -15.61 -6.75 19.48
N LYS A 33 -15.53 -7.95 20.06
CA LYS A 33 -14.58 -9.00 19.64
C LYS A 33 -14.76 -9.46 18.19
N GLN A 34 -15.89 -9.16 17.58
CA GLN A 34 -16.25 -9.60 16.23
C GLN A 34 -15.98 -8.50 15.19
N ALA A 35 -15.56 -7.30 15.60
CA ALA A 35 -15.31 -6.16 14.72
C ALA A 35 -14.35 -6.47 13.57
N MET A 36 -13.20 -7.11 13.85
CA MET A 36 -12.20 -7.43 12.83
C MET A 36 -12.75 -8.40 11.77
N LYS A 37 -13.45 -9.46 12.20
CA LYS A 37 -14.06 -10.42 11.28
C LYS A 37 -15.23 -9.83 10.50
N ASN A 38 -15.96 -8.87 11.07
CA ASN A 38 -17.00 -8.14 10.34
C ASN A 38 -16.38 -7.19 9.30
N ASN A 39 -15.24 -6.56 9.62
CA ASN A 39 -14.49 -5.76 8.68
C ASN A 39 -13.97 -6.59 7.50
N ALA A 40 -13.36 -7.75 7.77
CA ALA A 40 -12.92 -8.69 6.75
C ALA A 40 -14.05 -9.07 5.78
N LYS A 41 -15.24 -9.39 6.29
CA LYS A 41 -16.42 -9.67 5.45
C LYS A 41 -16.84 -8.48 4.59
N LYS A 42 -16.82 -7.27 5.17
CA LYS A 42 -17.12 -6.03 4.43
C LYS A 42 -16.12 -5.82 3.29
N MET A 43 -14.83 -6.02 3.53
CA MET A 43 -13.79 -5.88 2.51
C MET A 43 -13.96 -6.89 1.37
N HIS A 44 -14.31 -8.14 1.68
CA HIS A 44 -14.65 -9.13 0.65
C HIS A 44 -15.81 -8.67 -0.24
N GLN A 45 -16.89 -8.17 0.36
CA GLN A 45 -18.03 -7.65 -0.40
C GLN A 45 -17.62 -6.46 -1.29
N GLN A 46 -16.78 -5.55 -0.78
CA GLN A 46 -16.27 -4.43 -1.56
C GLN A 46 -15.44 -4.89 -2.76
N ILE A 47 -14.61 -5.93 -2.59
CA ILE A 47 -13.86 -6.54 -3.70
C ILE A 47 -14.81 -7.16 -4.73
N ASP A 48 -15.83 -7.90 -4.29
CA ASP A 48 -16.82 -8.50 -5.19
C ASP A 48 -17.58 -7.44 -6.01
N ASP A 49 -17.92 -6.31 -5.37
CA ASP A 49 -18.56 -5.16 -6.02
C ASP A 49 -17.63 -4.52 -7.06
N LEU A 50 -16.33 -4.38 -6.74
CA LEU A 50 -15.32 -3.86 -7.67
C LEU A 50 -15.13 -4.79 -8.87
N VAL A 51 -15.03 -6.10 -8.64
CA VAL A 51 -14.93 -7.11 -9.71
C VAL A 51 -16.16 -7.04 -10.62
N THR A 52 -17.35 -7.00 -10.02
CA THR A 52 -18.62 -6.87 -10.75
C THR A 52 -18.70 -5.56 -11.54
N ARG A 53 -18.06 -4.49 -11.06
CA ARG A 53 -17.99 -3.22 -11.78
C ARG A 53 -17.03 -3.27 -12.96
N ILE A 54 -15.90 -3.96 -12.84
CA ILE A 54 -14.88 -4.10 -13.90
C ILE A 54 -15.41 -4.90 -15.10
N THR A 55 -16.30 -5.87 -14.87
CA THR A 55 -16.90 -6.68 -15.94
C THR A 55 -17.92 -5.91 -16.79
N LYS A 56 -18.41 -4.77 -16.30
CA LYS A 56 -19.33 -3.89 -17.04
C LYS A 56 -18.58 -3.02 -18.06
N PRO A 57 -19.28 -2.45 -19.06
CA PRO A 57 -18.69 -1.48 -19.97
C PRO A 57 -18.13 -0.27 -19.21
N LEU A 58 -16.85 0.03 -19.45
CA LEU A 58 -16.11 1.12 -18.81
C LEU A 58 -15.19 1.76 -19.86
N SER A 59 -14.89 3.05 -19.69
CA SER A 59 -13.83 3.69 -20.47
C SER A 59 -12.47 3.04 -20.16
N ARG A 60 -11.51 3.19 -21.08
CA ARG A 60 -10.15 2.67 -20.87
C ARG A 60 -9.52 3.21 -19.59
N ASN A 61 -9.74 4.48 -19.28
CA ASN A 61 -9.21 5.13 -18.08
C ASN A 61 -9.90 4.64 -16.81
N ASP A 62 -11.23 4.50 -16.82
CA ASP A 62 -11.97 4.01 -15.66
C ASP A 62 -11.61 2.55 -15.35
N ARG A 63 -11.48 1.71 -16.38
CA ARG A 63 -11.00 0.33 -16.22
C ARG A 63 -9.60 0.31 -15.60
N LYS A 64 -8.70 1.21 -16.03
CA LYS A 64 -7.36 1.33 -15.43
C LYS A 64 -7.45 1.76 -13.96
N LYS A 65 -8.32 2.71 -13.61
CA LYS A 65 -8.58 3.14 -12.22
C LYS A 65 -9.04 1.95 -11.36
N TYR A 66 -10.08 1.25 -11.79
CA TYR A 66 -10.61 0.10 -11.05
C TYR A 66 -9.58 -1.02 -10.89
N ASN A 67 -8.86 -1.38 -11.96
CA ASN A 67 -7.83 -2.43 -11.87
C ASN A 67 -6.73 -2.06 -10.88
N THR A 68 -6.34 -0.78 -10.84
CA THR A 68 -5.28 -0.29 -9.95
C THR A 68 -5.74 -0.31 -8.49
N VAL A 69 -6.98 0.14 -8.22
CA VAL A 69 -7.57 0.07 -6.87
C VAL A 69 -7.77 -1.37 -6.43
N LEU A 70 -8.26 -2.24 -7.31
CA LEU A 70 -8.47 -3.66 -7.00
C LEU A 70 -7.17 -4.34 -6.50
N ILE A 71 -6.02 -4.03 -7.10
CA ILE A 71 -4.73 -4.59 -6.65
C ILE A 71 -4.42 -4.17 -5.21
N ILE A 72 -4.64 -2.90 -4.87
CA ILE A 72 -4.41 -2.38 -3.51
C ILE A 72 -5.42 -2.98 -2.52
N ASP A 73 -6.70 -3.01 -2.88
CA ASP A 73 -7.77 -3.50 -2.01
C ASP A 73 -7.66 -5.00 -1.74
N VAL A 74 -7.21 -5.80 -2.72
CA VAL A 74 -6.92 -7.23 -2.52
C VAL A 74 -5.82 -7.43 -1.49
N HIS A 75 -4.71 -6.68 -1.60
CA HIS A 75 -3.62 -6.73 -0.63
C HIS A 75 -4.07 -6.29 0.77
N ALA A 76 -4.80 -5.17 0.86
CA ALA A 76 -5.37 -4.67 2.10
C ALA A 76 -6.30 -5.70 2.78
N ARG A 77 -7.10 -6.42 1.98
CA ARG A 77 -7.96 -7.50 2.47
C ARG A 77 -7.17 -8.72 2.94
N ASP A 78 -6.13 -9.12 2.21
CA ASP A 78 -5.27 -10.25 2.59
C ASP A 78 -4.54 -9.99 3.94
N ILE A 79 -4.17 -8.73 4.22
CA ILE A 79 -3.65 -8.29 5.53
C ILE A 79 -4.71 -8.49 6.62
N VAL A 80 -5.93 -7.99 6.42
CA VAL A 80 -7.01 -8.10 7.42
C VAL A 80 -7.42 -9.56 7.64
N ASP A 81 -7.42 -10.40 6.61
CA ASP A 81 -7.63 -11.84 6.75
C ASP A 81 -6.56 -12.50 7.62
N THR A 82 -5.31 -12.05 7.49
CA THR A 82 -4.21 -12.46 8.38
C THR A 82 -4.45 -12.02 9.82
N PHE A 83 -4.95 -10.81 10.06
CA PHE A 83 -5.30 -10.35 11.41
C PHE A 83 -6.41 -11.19 12.05
N VAL A 84 -7.42 -11.60 11.26
CA VAL A 84 -8.48 -12.49 11.74
C VAL A 84 -7.93 -13.89 12.06
N ARG A 85 -7.09 -14.45 11.18
CA ARG A 85 -6.51 -15.79 11.34
C ARG A 85 -5.60 -15.85 12.57
N ASP A 86 -4.72 -14.87 12.71
CA ASP A 86 -3.65 -14.87 13.72
C ASP A 86 -4.07 -14.14 15.01
N SER A 87 -5.32 -13.65 15.06
CA SER A 87 -5.91 -12.96 16.22
C SER A 87 -5.15 -11.70 16.63
N ILE A 88 -4.79 -10.87 15.65
CA ILE A 88 -4.20 -9.54 15.86
C ILE A 88 -5.32 -8.58 16.26
N MET A 89 -5.22 -8.01 17.46
CA MET A 89 -6.30 -7.30 18.15
C MET A 89 -5.92 -5.91 18.66
N ASP A 90 -4.63 -5.53 18.58
CA ASP A 90 -4.13 -4.23 19.03
C ASP A 90 -3.29 -3.56 17.92
N ALA A 91 -3.47 -2.25 17.76
CA ALA A 91 -2.70 -1.44 16.80
C ALA A 91 -1.21 -1.30 17.16
N ARG A 92 -0.77 -1.82 18.31
CA ARG A 92 0.64 -1.88 18.73
C ARG A 92 1.32 -3.20 18.36
N GLU A 93 0.57 -4.14 17.78
CA GLU A 93 1.15 -5.41 17.32
C GLU A 93 1.95 -5.20 16.03
N PHE A 94 3.05 -5.95 15.91
CA PHE A 94 4.02 -5.80 14.82
C PHE A 94 3.37 -6.04 13.45
N GLU A 95 2.40 -6.94 13.37
CA GLU A 95 1.67 -7.26 12.16
C GLU A 95 0.95 -6.04 11.58
N TRP A 96 0.46 -5.12 12.42
CA TRP A 96 -0.08 -3.83 11.99
C TRP A 96 1.02 -2.79 11.77
N GLU A 97 1.97 -2.67 12.69
CA GLU A 97 3.04 -1.67 12.58
C GLU A 97 3.93 -1.87 11.34
N SER A 98 4.10 -3.12 10.91
CA SER A 98 4.88 -3.47 9.72
C SER A 98 4.22 -3.12 8.39
N GLN A 99 2.94 -2.73 8.38
CA GLN A 99 2.25 -2.29 7.16
C GLN A 99 2.55 -0.83 6.84
N LEU A 100 2.52 -0.47 5.55
CA LEU A 100 2.49 0.93 5.11
C LEU A 100 1.14 1.54 5.46
N ARG A 101 1.14 2.56 6.31
CA ARG A 101 -0.07 3.22 6.82
C ARG A 101 -0.07 4.68 6.41
N PHE A 102 -1.21 5.17 5.93
CA PHE A 102 -1.35 6.49 5.34
C PHE A 102 -2.23 7.37 6.22
N TYR A 103 -1.72 8.53 6.62
CA TYR A 103 -2.40 9.45 7.54
C TYR A 103 -2.47 10.83 6.93
N TRP A 104 -3.67 11.40 6.85
CA TRP A 104 -3.81 12.84 6.64
C TRP A 104 -3.64 13.55 7.99
N GLU A 105 -2.49 14.18 8.21
CA GLU A 105 -2.17 14.88 9.45
C GLU A 105 -2.72 16.30 9.40
N ARG A 106 -3.85 16.54 10.07
CA ARG A 106 -4.53 17.86 10.10
C ARG A 106 -3.67 19.02 10.62
N ALA A 107 -2.67 18.74 11.45
CA ALA A 107 -1.84 19.77 12.06
C ALA A 107 -0.90 20.43 11.02
N VAL A 108 -0.39 19.63 10.08
CA VAL A 108 0.47 20.09 8.98
C VAL A 108 -0.27 20.17 7.64
N ASP A 109 -1.52 19.70 7.62
CA ASP A 109 -2.39 19.58 6.45
C ASP A 109 -1.72 18.81 5.30
N ASP A 110 -1.12 17.66 5.64
CA ASP A 110 -0.31 16.87 4.71
C ASP A 110 -0.53 15.36 4.90
N LEU A 111 -0.25 14.60 3.84
CA LEU A 111 -0.28 13.15 3.81
C LEU A 111 1.07 12.58 4.25
N ARG A 112 1.07 11.83 5.35
CA ARG A 112 2.23 11.12 5.87
C ARG A 112 2.05 9.61 5.74
N VAL A 113 3.14 8.93 5.43
CA VAL A 113 3.23 7.48 5.36
C VAL A 113 4.07 6.98 6.52
N HIS A 114 3.56 6.02 7.27
CA HIS A 114 4.21 5.45 8.43
C HIS A 114 4.42 3.95 8.22
N GLN A 115 5.59 3.44 8.60
CA GLN A 115 5.87 2.01 8.65
C GLN A 115 6.89 1.74 9.76
N CYS A 116 6.55 0.88 10.71
CA CYS A 116 7.27 0.70 11.96
C CYS A 116 7.60 2.06 12.61
N THR A 117 8.89 2.36 12.79
CA THR A 117 9.38 3.62 13.36
C THR A 117 9.65 4.71 12.32
N GLY A 118 9.52 4.38 11.03
CA GLY A 118 9.73 5.31 9.94
C GLY A 118 8.49 6.14 9.65
N THR A 119 8.69 7.45 9.46
CA THR A 119 7.69 8.40 8.99
C THR A 119 8.23 9.11 7.76
N PHE A 120 7.43 9.16 6.70
CA PHE A 120 7.81 9.73 5.41
C PHE A 120 6.71 10.69 4.94
N ASP A 121 7.08 11.83 4.40
CA ASP A 121 6.14 12.70 3.70
C ASP A 121 5.77 12.06 2.35
N TYR A 122 4.51 12.20 1.93
CA TYR A 122 4.09 11.77 0.61
C TYR A 122 4.67 12.73 -0.44
N GLY A 123 5.29 12.20 -1.49
CA GLY A 123 6.06 13.02 -2.44
C GLY A 123 5.25 13.75 -3.50
N TYR A 124 3.96 13.42 -3.67
CA TYR A 124 3.04 14.03 -4.65
C TYR A 124 3.47 14.02 -6.12
N GLU A 125 4.49 13.24 -6.50
CA GLU A 125 4.92 13.15 -7.89
C GLU A 125 3.84 12.48 -8.74
N TYR A 126 3.35 13.20 -9.76
CA TYR A 126 2.31 12.67 -10.63
C TYR A 126 2.89 11.71 -11.67
N MET A 127 2.61 10.41 -11.49
CA MET A 127 3.05 9.34 -12.38
C MET A 127 1.90 8.74 -13.20
N GLY A 128 0.68 9.25 -13.03
CA GLY A 128 -0.53 8.64 -13.57
C GLY A 128 -0.75 7.20 -13.07
N LEU A 129 -1.65 6.47 -13.72
CA LEU A 129 -1.99 5.09 -13.36
C LEU A 129 -1.05 4.08 -14.01
N ASN A 130 0.25 4.15 -13.77
CA ASN A 130 1.24 3.31 -14.42
C ASN A 130 1.40 1.92 -13.80
N GLY A 131 0.30 1.18 -13.64
CA GLY A 131 0.24 -0.18 -13.11
C GLY A 131 0.77 -0.32 -11.68
N ARG A 132 0.14 -1.17 -10.87
CA ARG A 132 0.68 -1.56 -9.56
C ARG A 132 1.24 -2.96 -9.66
N LEU A 133 2.35 -3.20 -8.98
CA LEU A 133 2.82 -4.55 -8.73
C LEU A 133 1.83 -5.23 -7.78
N VAL A 134 1.53 -6.51 -8.03
CA VAL A 134 0.76 -7.30 -7.08
C VAL A 134 1.63 -7.51 -5.85
N ILE A 135 1.13 -7.06 -4.70
CA ILE A 135 1.86 -7.11 -3.44
C ILE A 135 1.68 -8.50 -2.82
N THR A 136 2.79 -9.11 -2.43
CA THR A 136 2.90 -10.43 -1.80
C THR A 136 3.70 -10.31 -0.50
N PRO A 137 3.67 -11.31 0.39
CA PRO A 137 4.48 -11.30 1.61
C PRO A 137 5.98 -11.11 1.36
N LEU A 138 6.49 -11.49 0.19
CA LEU A 138 7.89 -11.27 -0.18
C LEU A 138 8.16 -9.80 -0.51
N THR A 139 7.27 -9.14 -1.25
CA THR A 139 7.43 -7.72 -1.59
C THR A 139 7.22 -6.82 -0.37
N ASP A 140 6.32 -7.19 0.55
CA ASP A 140 6.13 -6.46 1.81
C ASP A 140 7.39 -6.44 2.67
N ARG A 141 8.10 -7.57 2.74
CA ARG A 141 9.39 -7.65 3.44
C ARG A 141 10.44 -6.74 2.81
N ILE A 142 10.43 -6.61 1.48
CA ILE A 142 11.32 -5.68 0.78
C ILE A 142 10.91 -4.24 1.12
N TYR A 143 9.62 -3.91 1.13
CA TYR A 143 9.14 -2.58 1.54
C TYR A 143 9.62 -2.23 2.94
N LEU A 144 9.37 -3.11 3.91
CA LEU A 144 9.80 -2.94 5.29
C LEU A 144 11.32 -2.74 5.42
N THR A 145 12.11 -3.52 4.67
CA THR A 145 13.57 -3.39 4.69
C THR A 145 14.01 -2.03 4.13
N LEU A 146 13.42 -1.62 3.01
CA LEU A 146 13.77 -0.36 2.33
C LEU A 146 13.36 0.86 3.15
N THR A 147 12.15 0.87 3.72
CA THR A 147 11.68 1.99 4.55
C THR A 147 12.44 2.06 5.86
N GLN A 148 12.78 0.93 6.48
CA GLN A 148 13.63 0.94 7.68
C GLN A 148 15.05 1.42 7.39
N ALA A 149 15.64 1.08 6.24
CA ALA A 149 16.92 1.66 5.83
C ALA A 149 16.80 3.17 5.59
N LEU A 150 15.72 3.60 4.93
CA LEU A 150 15.48 5.01 4.63
C LEU A 150 15.29 5.86 5.90
N SER A 151 14.60 5.34 6.93
CA SER A 151 14.45 6.03 8.22
C SER A 151 15.77 6.21 8.96
N MET A 152 16.79 5.41 8.62
CA MET A 152 18.16 5.50 9.14
C MET A 152 19.10 6.28 8.21
N TYR A 153 18.58 6.92 7.15
CA TYR A 153 19.38 7.59 6.12
C TYR A 153 20.35 6.65 5.38
N LEU A 154 19.97 5.38 5.25
CA LEU A 154 20.74 4.36 4.53
C LEU A 154 20.05 3.97 3.22
N GLY A 155 20.86 3.50 2.26
CA GLY A 155 20.36 2.82 1.07
C GLY A 155 20.05 1.35 1.34
N GLY A 156 19.15 0.77 0.55
CA GLY A 156 18.88 -0.66 0.56
C GLY A 156 19.52 -1.37 -0.64
N ALA A 157 19.95 -2.62 -0.44
CA ALA A 157 20.48 -3.48 -1.49
C ALA A 157 19.65 -4.77 -1.63
N PRO A 158 18.46 -4.73 -2.29
CA PRO A 158 17.71 -5.94 -2.60
C PRO A 158 18.55 -6.87 -3.50
N ALA A 159 18.85 -8.07 -3.02
CA ALA A 159 19.68 -9.04 -3.72
C ALA A 159 18.87 -10.29 -4.11
N GLY A 160 19.23 -10.90 -5.24
CA GLY A 160 18.58 -12.10 -5.76
C GLY A 160 18.76 -12.27 -7.28
N PRO A 161 18.37 -13.42 -7.85
CA PRO A 161 18.53 -13.72 -9.28
C PRO A 161 17.89 -12.67 -10.21
N ALA A 162 18.34 -12.63 -11.46
CA ALA A 162 17.71 -11.77 -12.46
C ALA A 162 16.23 -12.15 -12.65
N GLY A 163 15.36 -11.16 -12.87
CA GLY A 163 13.92 -11.38 -13.11
C GLY A 163 13.07 -11.64 -11.86
N THR A 164 13.62 -11.58 -10.64
CA THR A 164 12.85 -11.83 -9.40
C THR A 164 12.13 -10.59 -8.83
N GLY A 165 11.88 -9.57 -9.66
CA GLY A 165 11.04 -8.42 -9.27
C GLY A 165 11.69 -7.38 -8.34
N LYS A 166 13.02 -7.40 -8.15
CA LYS A 166 13.73 -6.49 -7.22
C LYS A 166 13.54 -5.02 -7.58
N THR A 167 13.79 -4.71 -8.85
CA THR A 167 13.66 -3.36 -9.40
C THR A 167 12.19 -2.92 -9.43
N GLU A 168 11.30 -3.83 -9.81
CA GLU A 168 9.86 -3.61 -9.88
C GLU A 168 9.25 -3.32 -8.51
N THR A 169 9.72 -4.02 -7.47
CA THR A 169 9.31 -3.80 -6.08
C THR A 169 9.78 -2.42 -5.61
N THR A 170 11.02 -2.03 -5.90
CA THR A 170 11.53 -0.68 -5.56
C THR A 170 10.74 0.41 -6.27
N LYS A 171 10.41 0.22 -7.56
CA LYS A 171 9.55 1.14 -8.33
C LYS A 171 8.14 1.23 -7.73
N ASP A 172 7.56 0.12 -7.29
CA ASP A 172 6.21 0.11 -6.72
C ASP A 172 6.15 0.76 -5.33
N LEU A 173 7.21 0.62 -4.52
CA LEU A 173 7.36 1.37 -3.27
C LEU A 173 7.45 2.87 -3.54
N ALA A 174 8.27 3.30 -4.49
CA ALA A 174 8.36 4.70 -4.87
C ALA A 174 7.01 5.27 -5.33
N LYS A 175 6.23 4.50 -6.11
CA LYS A 175 4.84 4.87 -6.45
C LYS A 175 3.94 4.95 -5.22
N ALA A 176 4.11 4.06 -4.24
CA ALA A 176 3.33 4.10 -2.99
C ALA A 176 3.63 5.37 -2.17
N LEU A 177 4.88 5.84 -2.20
CA LEU A 177 5.33 7.06 -1.53
C LEU A 177 5.14 8.33 -2.36
N GLY A 178 4.69 8.22 -3.63
CA GLY A 178 4.57 9.38 -4.52
C GLY A 178 5.91 9.99 -4.91
N LEU A 179 6.96 9.18 -5.06
CA LEU A 179 8.34 9.61 -5.35
C LEU A 179 8.80 9.23 -6.76
N LEU A 180 9.52 10.13 -7.42
CA LEU A 180 10.17 9.85 -8.68
C LEU A 180 11.22 8.73 -8.51
N CYS A 181 11.05 7.63 -9.24
CA CYS A 181 11.99 6.51 -9.24
C CYS A 181 12.80 6.48 -10.53
N VAL A 182 14.08 6.86 -10.44
CA VAL A 182 15.04 6.74 -11.54
C VAL A 182 15.75 5.40 -11.43
N VAL A 183 15.74 4.62 -12.52
CA VAL A 183 16.42 3.33 -12.58
C VAL A 183 17.46 3.35 -13.67
N THR A 184 18.71 3.21 -13.25
CA THR A 184 19.86 3.07 -14.15
C THR A 184 20.23 1.60 -14.25
N ASN A 185 20.34 1.08 -15.47
CA ASN A 185 20.80 -0.28 -15.69
C ASN A 185 22.33 -0.29 -15.74
N CYS A 186 22.97 -0.97 -14.80
CA CYS A 186 24.42 -1.10 -14.69
C CYS A 186 24.98 -2.16 -15.65
N GLY A 187 24.82 -1.95 -16.96
CA GLY A 187 25.43 -2.79 -18.00
C GLY A 187 26.93 -2.53 -18.17
N GLU A 188 27.58 -3.27 -19.07
CA GLU A 188 29.03 -3.18 -19.32
C GLU A 188 29.53 -1.78 -19.72
N GLY A 189 28.64 -0.91 -20.22
CA GLY A 189 28.95 0.47 -20.58
C GLY A 189 28.81 1.48 -19.44
N MET A 190 28.51 1.07 -18.21
CA MET A 190 28.45 1.99 -17.06
C MET A 190 29.88 2.37 -16.67
N ASP A 191 30.24 3.63 -16.92
CA ASP A 191 31.49 4.22 -16.46
C ASP A 191 31.28 5.07 -15.20
N PHE A 192 32.39 5.56 -14.65
CA PHE A 192 32.40 6.37 -13.43
C PHE A 192 31.91 7.82 -13.66
N LYS A 193 31.75 8.24 -14.91
CA LYS A 193 31.45 9.62 -15.30
C LYS A 193 29.95 9.82 -15.56
#